data_AF-A0A959CJX3-F1
#
_entry.id   AF-A0A959CJX3-F1
#
_cell.length_a   1.000
_cell.length_b   1.000
_cell.length_c   1.000
_cell.angle_alpha   90.00
_cell.angle_beta   90.00
_cell.angle_gamma   90.00
#
_symmetry.space_group_name_H-M   'P 1'
#
loop_
_entity.id
_entity.type
_entity.pdbx_description
1 polymer ?
#
loop_
_entity_poly.entity_id
_entity_poly.type
_entity_poly.pdbx_seq_one_letter_code
_entity_poly.pdbx_strand_id
1 'polypeptide(L)'
;MMFFILASNKPNSNLNPNPGKPGKSGGPPAWLFLLILCLAGYLVYNYSRYEEVVAADPDGAPALTPEREAEIARRQKKNAEEAEQYVLRAVGPGYRECYLCPEGKAWLETGEIAKIGVSTDGEDRYSLKFYEKHGVYYDMEYRGNLAIAKNREIARLGGYPLLPENQKRERKLLYPPLNTKLD
;
A
#
# COMPACT_ATOMS: atom_id res chain seq x y z
N MET A 1 37.65 -97.82 -22.52
CA MET A 1 37.80 -96.68 -21.59
C MET A 1 36.48 -95.89 -21.59
N MET A 2 35.40 -96.15 -20.85
CA MET A 2 35.04 -96.84 -19.59
C MET A 2 35.48 -96.19 -18.25
N PHE A 3 34.47 -95.52 -17.68
CA PHE A 3 34.01 -95.38 -16.29
C PHE A 3 34.92 -94.86 -15.18
N PHE A 4 34.41 -93.87 -14.42
CA PHE A 4 34.50 -93.86 -12.95
C PHE A 4 33.26 -93.18 -12.30
N ILE A 5 32.51 -94.00 -11.57
CA ILE A 5 31.93 -93.91 -10.20
C ILE A 5 31.13 -92.66 -9.71
N LEU A 6 30.06 -93.01 -9.00
CA LEU A 6 29.01 -92.27 -8.29
C LEU A 6 29.41 -91.47 -7.03
N ALA A 7 28.52 -90.49 -6.75
CA ALA A 7 28.01 -89.99 -5.46
C ALA A 7 28.87 -89.09 -4.54
N SER A 8 28.30 -87.93 -4.20
CA SER A 8 28.43 -87.32 -2.87
C SER A 8 27.21 -86.43 -2.56
N ASN A 9 26.79 -86.43 -1.28
CA ASN A 9 25.58 -85.83 -0.74
C ASN A 9 25.92 -84.56 0.08
N LYS A 10 24.98 -83.60 0.09
CA LYS A 10 24.81 -82.24 0.73
C LYS A 10 25.53 -81.93 2.08
N PRO A 11 25.64 -80.66 2.58
CA PRO A 11 24.59 -79.60 2.55
C PRO A 11 24.97 -78.08 2.60
N ASN A 12 23.91 -77.25 2.48
CA ASN A 12 23.64 -75.91 3.05
C ASN A 12 24.55 -74.70 2.73
N SER A 13 24.08 -73.84 1.82
CA SER A 13 24.45 -72.42 1.77
C SER A 13 23.29 -71.55 2.28
N ASN A 14 23.55 -70.87 3.40
CA ASN A 14 22.64 -69.99 4.13
C ASN A 14 21.98 -68.90 3.28
N LEU A 15 20.64 -68.85 3.36
CA LEU A 15 19.83 -67.67 3.06
C LEU A 15 20.06 -66.62 4.15
N ASN A 16 20.46 -65.40 3.75
CA ASN A 16 20.33 -64.22 4.60
C ASN A 16 19.49 -63.18 3.84
N PRO A 17 18.19 -63.01 4.16
CA PRO A 17 17.40 -61.93 3.60
C PRO A 17 17.73 -60.64 4.36
N ASN A 18 18.39 -59.73 3.68
CA ASN A 18 18.59 -58.37 4.17
C ASN A 18 17.20 -57.69 4.27
N PRO A 19 16.70 -57.30 5.46
CA PRO A 19 15.40 -56.67 5.56
C PRO A 19 15.49 -55.27 4.95
N GLY A 20 14.79 -55.07 3.84
CA GLY A 20 14.62 -53.76 3.23
C GLY A 20 14.11 -52.75 4.28
N LYS A 21 14.82 -51.63 4.42
CA LYS A 21 14.35 -50.49 5.21
C LYS A 21 12.93 -50.13 4.75
N PRO A 22 11.94 -49.97 5.64
CA PRO A 22 10.65 -49.47 5.23
C PRO A 22 10.83 -48.05 4.68
N GLY A 23 10.47 -47.85 3.41
CA GLY A 23 10.47 -46.54 2.78
C GLY A 23 9.57 -45.62 3.59
N LYS A 24 10.12 -44.50 4.09
CA LYS A 24 9.32 -43.42 4.66
C LYS A 24 8.35 -42.96 3.57
N SER A 25 7.07 -43.33 3.68
CA SER A 25 6.01 -42.69 2.93
C SER A 25 5.98 -41.23 3.37
N GLY A 26 6.61 -40.36 2.57
CA GLY A 26 6.69 -38.94 2.85
C GLY A 26 5.30 -38.33 2.77
N GLY A 27 4.66 -38.17 3.93
CA GLY A 27 3.47 -37.32 4.04
C GLY A 27 3.81 -35.89 3.59
N PRO A 28 2.80 -35.10 3.18
CA PRO A 28 3.03 -33.74 2.75
C PRO A 28 3.80 -32.97 3.85
N PRO A 29 4.80 -32.17 3.46
CA PRO A 29 5.64 -31.50 4.42
C PRO A 29 4.82 -30.49 5.23
N ALA A 30 5.16 -30.29 6.51
CA ALA A 30 4.38 -29.47 7.45
C ALA A 30 4.11 -28.04 6.98
N TRP A 31 4.97 -27.47 6.12
CA TRP A 31 4.76 -26.15 5.53
C TRP A 31 3.53 -26.10 4.60
N LEU A 32 3.18 -27.22 3.97
CA LEU A 32 1.99 -27.31 3.11
C LEU A 32 0.71 -27.19 3.95
N PHE A 33 0.68 -27.78 5.13
CA PHE A 33 -0.42 -27.62 6.09
C PHE A 33 -0.54 -26.17 6.59
N LEU A 34 0.59 -25.53 6.92
CA LEU A 34 0.60 -24.12 7.32
C LEU A 34 0.08 -23.20 6.21
N LEU A 35 0.47 -23.44 4.96
CA LEU A 35 -0.06 -22.69 3.82
C LEU A 35 -1.57 -22.86 3.64
N ILE A 36 -2.07 -24.09 3.79
CA ILE A 36 -3.52 -24.36 3.72
C ILE A 36 -4.26 -23.62 4.83
N LEU A 37 -3.73 -23.60 6.05
CA LEU A 37 -4.32 -22.85 7.16
C LEU A 37 -4.31 -21.34 6.92
N CYS A 38 -3.22 -20.79 6.39
CA CYS A 38 -3.14 -19.37 6.02
C CYS A 38 -4.15 -19.02 4.92
N LEU A 39 -4.30 -19.88 3.90
CA LEU A 39 -5.26 -19.67 2.81
C LEU A 39 -6.70 -19.75 3.33
N ALA A 40 -7.01 -20.77 4.13
CA ALA A 40 -8.33 -20.91 4.75
C ALA A 40 -8.66 -19.70 5.65
N GLY A 41 -7.71 -19.25 6.46
CA GLY A 41 -7.85 -18.05 7.29
C GLY A 41 -8.10 -16.79 6.45
N TYR A 42 -7.36 -16.62 5.35
CA TYR A 42 -7.58 -15.52 4.42
C TYR A 42 -8.98 -15.56 3.80
N LEU A 43 -9.46 -16.73 3.38
CA LEU A 43 -10.81 -16.87 2.80
C LEU A 43 -11.90 -16.56 3.81
N VAL A 44 -11.79 -17.08 5.05
CA VAL A 44 -12.73 -16.77 6.14
C VAL A 44 -12.73 -15.27 6.42
N TYR A 45 -11.55 -14.64 6.50
CA TYR A 45 -11.43 -13.20 6.70
C TYR A 45 -12.15 -12.38 5.63
N ASN A 46 -11.98 -12.74 4.35
CA ASN A 46 -12.68 -12.07 3.25
C ASN A 46 -14.19 -12.29 3.29
N TYR A 47 -14.64 -13.51 3.62
CA TYR A 47 -16.06 -13.83 3.76
C TYR A 47 -16.72 -13.01 4.87
N SER A 48 -16.09 -12.93 6.05
CA SER A 48 -16.63 -12.13 7.17
C SER A 48 -16.77 -10.64 6.82
N ARG A 49 -15.83 -10.08 6.05
CA ARG A 49 -15.91 -8.69 5.57
C ARG A 49 -17.04 -8.46 4.56
N TYR A 50 -17.42 -9.49 3.81
CA TYR A 50 -18.49 -9.40 2.82
C TYR A 50 -19.85 -9.23 3.49
N GLU A 51 -20.14 -10.02 4.53
CA GLU A 51 -21.41 -9.98 5.31
C GLU A 51 -21.63 -8.65 6.04
N GLU A 52 -20.56 -7.93 6.39
CA GLU A 52 -20.66 -6.58 6.98
C GLU A 52 -21.08 -5.51 5.96
N VAL A 53 -20.82 -5.77 4.68
CA VAL A 53 -21.01 -4.83 3.57
C VAL A 53 -22.28 -5.15 2.78
N VAL A 54 -22.64 -6.43 2.69
CA VAL A 54 -23.74 -6.93 1.86
C VAL A 54 -24.76 -7.65 2.74
N ALA A 55 -26.02 -7.21 2.67
CA ALA A 55 -27.17 -7.86 3.26
C ALA A 55 -28.13 -8.38 2.18
N ALA A 56 -28.96 -9.36 2.51
CA ALA A 56 -30.05 -9.77 1.63
C ALA A 56 -31.19 -8.73 1.71
N ASP A 57 -31.61 -8.21 0.56
CA ASP A 57 -32.79 -7.37 0.41
C ASP A 57 -34.09 -8.20 0.65
N PRO A 58 -35.28 -7.61 0.88
CA PRO A 58 -36.53 -8.35 1.02
C PRO A 58 -36.86 -9.29 -0.14
N ASP A 59 -36.33 -9.00 -1.34
CA ASP A 59 -36.47 -9.82 -2.55
C ASP A 59 -35.38 -10.91 -2.69
N GLY A 60 -34.50 -11.04 -1.69
CA GLY A 60 -33.41 -12.03 -1.65
C GLY A 60 -32.19 -11.68 -2.51
N ALA A 61 -32.18 -10.49 -3.14
CA ALA A 61 -31.03 -10.00 -3.90
C ALA A 61 -29.94 -9.45 -2.95
N PRO A 62 -28.65 -9.55 -3.32
CA PRO A 62 -27.57 -8.92 -2.56
C PRO A 62 -27.66 -7.39 -2.67
N ALA A 63 -27.80 -6.72 -1.54
CA ALA A 63 -27.85 -5.27 -1.40
C ALA A 63 -26.78 -4.78 -0.42
N LEU A 64 -26.40 -3.50 -0.49
CA LEU A 64 -25.47 -2.94 0.49
C LEU A 64 -26.17 -2.78 1.85
N THR A 65 -25.40 -2.90 2.93
CA THR A 65 -25.93 -2.55 4.25
C THR A 65 -26.24 -1.05 4.32
N PRO A 66 -27.30 -0.62 5.04
CA PRO A 66 -27.62 0.80 5.18
C PRO A 66 -26.47 1.65 5.72
N GLU A 67 -25.66 1.08 6.60
CA GLU A 67 -24.44 1.72 7.11
C GLU A 67 -23.43 1.99 5.99
N ARG A 68 -23.23 1.01 5.11
CA ARG A 68 -22.33 1.16 3.97
C ARG A 68 -22.84 2.18 2.95
N GLU A 69 -24.13 2.18 2.66
CA GLU A 69 -24.76 3.17 1.77
C GLU A 69 -24.61 4.59 2.33
N ALA A 70 -24.87 4.77 3.63
CA ALA A 70 -24.69 6.05 4.31
C ALA A 70 -23.22 6.51 4.29
N GLU A 71 -22.27 5.60 4.46
CA GLU A 71 -20.84 5.92 4.36
C GLU A 71 -20.48 6.38 2.94
N ILE A 72 -20.96 5.69 1.90
CA ILE A 72 -20.74 6.06 0.50
C ILE A 72 -21.36 7.43 0.21
N ALA A 73 -22.61 7.66 0.61
CA ALA A 73 -23.31 8.92 0.41
C ALA A 73 -22.57 10.08 1.11
N ARG A 74 -22.08 9.86 2.35
CA ARG A 74 -21.27 10.84 3.08
C ARG A 74 -19.97 11.16 2.33
N ARG A 75 -19.26 10.15 1.82
CA ARG A 75 -18.03 10.35 1.03
C ARG A 75 -18.32 11.09 -0.28
N GLN A 76 -19.41 10.76 -0.96
CA GLN A 76 -19.84 11.44 -2.19
C GLN A 76 -20.15 12.92 -1.92
N LYS A 77 -20.90 13.21 -0.84
CA LYS A 77 -21.17 14.59 -0.42
C LYS A 77 -19.89 15.35 -0.11
N LYS A 78 -18.99 14.76 0.68
CA LYS A 78 -17.66 15.35 0.96
C LYS A 78 -16.90 15.68 -0.32
N ASN A 79 -16.88 14.76 -1.28
CA ASN A 79 -16.22 14.98 -2.56
C ASN A 79 -16.91 16.05 -3.41
N ALA A 80 -18.22 16.24 -3.27
CA ALA A 80 -18.98 17.20 -4.04
C ALA A 80 -18.85 18.63 -3.51
N GLU A 81 -18.75 18.80 -2.19
CA GLU A 81 -18.95 20.09 -1.52
C GLU A 81 -17.79 20.51 -0.60
N GLU A 82 -17.01 19.56 -0.08
CA GLU A 82 -16.04 19.80 1.00
C GLU A 82 -14.59 19.50 0.59
N ALA A 83 -14.32 19.27 -0.69
CA ALA A 83 -12.96 19.08 -1.16
C ALA A 83 -12.23 20.42 -1.21
N GLU A 84 -11.03 20.46 -0.66
CA GLU A 84 -10.18 21.63 -0.59
C GLU A 84 -8.94 21.44 -1.44
N GLN A 85 -8.58 22.46 -2.24
CA GLN A 85 -7.22 22.58 -2.75
C GLN A 85 -6.48 23.56 -1.84
N TYR A 86 -5.32 23.11 -1.38
CA TYR A 86 -4.51 23.82 -0.40
C TYR A 86 -3.06 23.91 -0.85
N VAL A 87 -2.32 24.78 -0.18
CA VAL A 87 -0.87 24.82 -0.21
C VAL A 87 -0.35 24.80 1.23
N LEU A 88 0.78 24.11 1.44
CA LEU A 88 1.53 24.27 2.67
C LEU A 88 2.58 25.34 2.45
N ARG A 89 2.63 26.33 3.33
CA ARG A 89 3.57 27.45 3.24
C ARG A 89 4.55 27.42 4.40
N ALA A 90 5.79 27.82 4.16
CA ALA A 90 6.80 27.88 5.20
C ALA A 90 6.44 28.95 6.25
N VAL A 91 6.47 28.59 7.53
CA VAL A 91 6.24 29.52 8.66
C VAL A 91 7.40 30.51 8.81
N GLY A 92 8.61 30.08 8.47
CA GLY A 92 9.83 30.88 8.58
C GLY A 92 10.93 30.37 7.66
N PRO A 93 12.00 31.14 7.46
CA PRO A 93 13.07 30.78 6.55
C PRO A 93 13.78 29.51 7.03
N GLY A 94 14.13 28.61 6.10
CA GLY A 94 14.95 27.44 6.42
C GLY A 94 14.88 26.33 5.39
N TYR A 95 15.72 25.31 5.59
CA TYR A 95 15.67 24.09 4.77
C TYR A 95 14.43 23.25 5.11
N ARG A 96 13.74 22.77 4.08
CA ARG A 96 12.69 21.75 4.16
C ARG A 96 13.08 20.53 3.37
N GLU A 97 12.54 19.38 3.79
CA GLU A 97 12.72 18.11 3.06
C GLU A 97 12.26 18.30 1.61
N CYS A 98 13.08 17.83 0.67
CA CYS A 98 12.76 17.80 -0.75
C CYS A 98 12.96 16.40 -1.30
N TYR A 99 11.87 15.68 -1.50
CA TYR A 99 11.93 14.27 -1.93
C TYR A 99 12.31 14.11 -3.40
N LEU A 100 12.14 15.16 -4.20
CA LEU A 100 12.43 15.17 -5.64
C LEU A 100 13.74 15.92 -5.98
N CYS A 101 14.43 16.47 -4.98
CA CYS A 101 15.69 17.18 -5.17
C CYS A 101 16.90 16.25 -4.94
N PRO A 102 17.99 16.39 -5.70
CA PRO A 102 19.21 15.61 -5.49
C PRO A 102 19.83 15.80 -4.09
N GLU A 103 19.70 16.99 -3.51
CA GLU A 103 20.25 17.33 -2.19
C GLU A 103 19.34 16.88 -1.03
N GLY A 104 18.15 16.36 -1.32
CA GLY A 104 17.17 15.93 -0.31
C GLY A 104 16.52 17.07 0.49
N LYS A 105 16.91 18.32 0.25
CA LYS A 105 16.39 19.52 0.91
C LYS A 105 16.38 20.73 -0.01
N ALA A 106 15.54 21.70 0.30
CA ALA A 106 15.49 22.99 -0.39
C ALA A 106 15.24 24.10 0.63
N TRP A 107 15.93 25.23 0.48
CA TRP A 107 15.68 26.42 1.29
C TRP A 107 14.32 27.03 0.90
N LEU A 108 13.51 27.44 1.87
CA LEU A 108 12.29 28.22 1.65
C LEU A 108 12.35 29.49 2.49
N GLU A 109 11.92 30.61 1.93
CA GLU A 109 11.61 31.83 2.69
C GLU A 109 10.22 31.76 3.31
N THR A 110 9.93 32.64 4.26
CA THR A 110 8.60 32.74 4.90
C THR A 110 7.50 32.92 3.84
N GLY A 111 6.45 32.12 3.95
CA GLY A 111 5.28 32.16 3.06
C GLY A 111 5.47 31.43 1.72
N GLU A 112 6.68 30.97 1.39
CA GLU A 112 6.93 30.21 0.17
C GLU A 112 6.27 28.83 0.22
N ILE A 113 5.86 28.35 -0.96
CA ILE A 113 5.12 27.11 -1.11
C ILE A 113 6.06 25.91 -0.89
N ALA A 114 5.77 25.16 0.17
CA ALA A 114 6.42 23.91 0.51
C ALA A 114 5.72 22.69 -0.11
N LYS A 115 4.38 22.74 -0.21
CA LYS A 115 3.55 21.66 -0.77
C LYS A 115 2.32 22.22 -1.46
N ILE A 116 1.85 21.53 -2.50
CA ILE A 116 0.52 21.74 -3.11
C ILE A 116 -0.23 20.42 -3.01
N GLY A 117 -1.52 20.46 -2.68
CA GLY A 117 -2.33 19.26 -2.49
C GLY A 117 -3.84 19.47 -2.52
N VAL A 118 -4.57 18.36 -2.52
CA VAL A 118 -6.03 18.31 -2.32
C VAL A 118 -6.39 17.48 -1.08
N SER A 119 -7.41 17.90 -0.34
CA SER A 119 -7.89 17.25 0.89
C SER A 119 -9.42 17.25 0.98
N THR A 120 -10.02 16.23 1.58
CA THR A 120 -11.44 16.24 2.03
C THR A 120 -11.57 16.29 3.56
N ASP A 121 -10.42 16.38 4.23
CA ASP A 121 -10.29 16.41 5.68
C ASP A 121 -9.70 17.75 6.16
N GLY A 122 -9.48 18.69 5.23
CA GLY A 122 -8.95 20.02 5.52
C GLY A 122 -7.61 19.99 6.24
N GLU A 123 -7.45 20.87 7.23
CA GLU A 123 -6.26 20.99 8.08
C GLU A 123 -5.96 19.70 8.87
N ASP A 124 -6.99 18.91 9.19
CA ASP A 124 -6.85 17.64 9.93
C ASP A 124 -6.16 16.55 9.10
N ARG A 125 -5.91 16.81 7.81
CA ARG A 125 -5.10 15.93 6.96
C ARG A 125 -3.72 15.64 7.56
N TYR A 126 -3.15 16.60 8.27
CA TYR A 126 -1.86 16.44 8.93
C TYR A 126 -1.98 16.74 10.43
N SER A 127 -1.30 15.94 11.25
CA SER A 127 -1.22 16.20 12.69
C SER A 127 -0.48 17.51 12.98
N LEU A 128 -0.75 18.15 14.12
CA LEU A 128 0.02 19.32 14.58
C LEU A 128 1.54 19.09 14.57
N LYS A 129 1.98 17.90 15.02
CA LYS A 129 3.40 17.50 15.01
C LYS A 129 4.02 17.52 13.61
N PHE A 130 3.23 17.26 12.57
CA PHE A 130 3.71 17.35 11.18
C PHE A 130 3.96 18.81 10.80
N TYR A 131 3.01 19.71 11.06
CA TYR A 131 3.16 21.14 10.78
C TYR A 131 4.38 21.73 11.49
N GLU A 132 4.55 21.41 12.77
CA GLU A 132 5.69 21.84 13.59
C GLU A 132 7.02 21.28 13.06
N LYS A 133 7.10 19.95 12.84
CA LYS A 133 8.31 19.29 12.34
C LYS A 133 8.75 19.88 11.00
N HIS A 134 7.80 20.13 10.11
CA HIS A 134 8.08 20.64 8.78
C HIS A 134 8.06 22.18 8.73
N GLY A 135 7.81 22.89 9.83
CA GLY A 135 7.78 24.36 9.89
C GLY A 135 6.89 24.97 8.80
N VAL A 136 5.70 24.42 8.62
CA VAL A 136 4.73 24.82 7.59
C VAL A 136 3.33 24.98 8.19
N TYR A 137 2.48 25.77 7.53
CA TYR A 137 1.07 25.89 7.86
C TYR A 137 0.19 25.59 6.65
N TYR A 138 -1.05 25.16 6.90
CA TYR A 138 -2.05 24.88 5.88
C TYR A 138 -2.72 26.17 5.42
N ASP A 139 -2.76 26.39 4.12
CA ASP A 139 -3.42 27.53 3.49
C ASP A 139 -4.40 27.03 2.42
N MET A 140 -5.70 27.18 2.69
CA MET A 140 -6.78 26.75 1.80
C MET A 140 -7.02 27.81 0.72
N GLU A 141 -6.85 27.42 -0.54
CA GLU A 141 -7.01 28.34 -1.68
C GLU A 141 -8.34 28.12 -2.42
N TYR A 142 -8.95 26.94 -2.26
CA TYR A 142 -10.26 26.62 -2.82
C TYR A 142 -10.95 25.57 -1.97
N ARG A 143 -12.28 25.69 -1.83
CA ARG A 143 -13.16 24.68 -1.24
C ARG A 143 -14.38 24.47 -2.12
N GLY A 144 -14.77 23.22 -2.33
CA GLY A 144 -15.93 22.83 -3.11
C GLY A 144 -15.79 21.44 -3.72
N ASN A 145 -15.94 21.35 -5.04
CA ASN A 145 -15.97 20.09 -5.75
C ASN A 145 -14.56 19.50 -5.94
N LEU A 146 -14.41 18.20 -5.69
CA LEU A 146 -13.14 17.49 -5.77
C LEU A 146 -12.50 17.53 -7.16
N ALA A 147 -13.28 17.43 -8.23
CA ALA A 147 -12.74 17.51 -9.59
C ALA A 147 -12.16 18.90 -9.86
N ILE A 148 -12.83 19.95 -9.39
CA ILE A 148 -12.33 21.33 -9.51
C ILE A 148 -11.06 21.51 -8.65
N ALA A 149 -11.06 20.99 -7.42
CA ALA A 149 -9.89 21.03 -6.55
C ALA A 149 -8.67 20.35 -7.19
N LYS A 150 -8.85 19.16 -7.78
CA LYS A 150 -7.79 18.44 -8.51
C LYS A 150 -7.31 19.20 -9.75
N ASN A 151 -8.22 19.77 -10.54
CA ASN A 151 -7.81 20.58 -11.69
C ASN A 151 -6.99 21.81 -11.27
N ARG A 152 -7.34 22.43 -10.14
CA ARG A 152 -6.57 23.54 -9.56
C ARG A 152 -5.20 23.08 -9.07
N GLU A 153 -5.12 21.93 -8.40
CA GLU A 153 -3.85 21.33 -7.99
C GLU A 153 -2.94 21.08 -9.19
N ILE A 154 -3.45 20.48 -10.26
CA ILE A 154 -2.68 20.23 -11.50
C ILE A 154 -2.18 21.56 -12.09
N ALA A 155 -3.06 22.56 -12.20
CA ALA A 155 -2.68 23.88 -12.72
C ALA A 155 -1.62 24.57 -11.83
N ARG A 156 -1.77 24.46 -10.51
CA ARG A 156 -0.84 25.00 -9.51
C ARG A 156 0.53 24.31 -9.57
N LEU A 157 0.56 22.98 -9.63
CA LEU A 157 1.78 22.20 -9.77
C LEU A 157 2.47 22.50 -11.10
N GLY A 158 1.73 22.50 -12.21
CA GLY A 158 2.26 22.84 -13.53
C GLY A 158 2.80 24.27 -13.63
N GLY A 159 2.22 25.20 -12.88
CA GLY A 159 2.67 26.59 -12.79
C GLY A 159 3.82 26.83 -11.79
N TYR A 160 4.09 25.89 -10.87
CA TYR A 160 5.10 26.05 -9.83
C TYR A 160 6.48 26.48 -10.34
N PRO A 161 7.01 25.92 -11.46
CA PRO A 161 8.30 26.32 -12.00
C PRO A 161 8.39 27.81 -12.27
N LEU A 162 7.28 28.46 -12.65
CA LEU A 162 7.21 29.86 -13.05
C LEU A 162 7.04 30.83 -11.87
N LEU A 163 6.87 30.31 -10.65
CA LEU A 163 6.67 31.16 -9.48
C LEU A 163 7.93 31.98 -9.13
N PRO A 164 7.79 33.24 -8.70
CA PRO A 164 8.92 34.11 -8.38
C PRO A 164 9.89 33.50 -7.35
N GLU A 165 9.39 32.81 -6.33
CA GLU A 165 10.20 32.09 -5.34
C GLU A 165 11.07 31.02 -5.96
N ASN A 166 10.59 30.33 -6.99
CA ASN A 166 11.34 29.29 -7.67
C ASN A 166 12.33 29.89 -8.68
N GLN A 167 11.94 30.99 -9.34
CA GLN A 167 12.79 31.68 -10.32
C GLN A 167 14.04 32.34 -9.70
N LYS A 168 13.98 32.71 -8.41
CA LYS A 168 15.11 33.26 -7.65
C LYS A 168 16.14 32.21 -7.21
N ARG A 169 15.80 30.92 -7.27
CA ARG A 169 16.69 29.84 -6.84
C ARG A 169 17.81 29.64 -7.85
N GLU A 170 19.00 29.37 -7.34
CA GLU A 170 20.11 28.91 -8.17
C GLU A 170 19.74 27.64 -8.93
N ARG A 171 19.13 26.67 -8.23
CA ARG A 171 18.53 25.48 -8.81
C ARG A 171 17.01 25.57 -8.78
N LYS A 172 16.42 25.82 -9.94
CA LYS A 172 14.96 25.82 -10.13
C LYS A 172 14.41 24.41 -9.92
N LEU A 173 13.31 24.32 -9.19
CA LEU A 173 12.61 23.07 -8.92
C LEU A 173 11.41 22.94 -9.85
N LEU A 174 11.12 21.71 -10.27
CA LEU A 174 9.92 21.43 -11.06
C LEU A 174 8.66 21.38 -10.17
N TYR A 175 8.84 21.03 -8.89
CA TYR A 175 7.77 20.87 -7.90
C TYR A 175 8.16 21.45 -6.55
N PRO A 176 7.17 21.75 -5.68
CA PRO A 176 7.44 22.13 -4.31
C PRO A 176 8.23 21.05 -3.54
N PRO A 177 9.07 21.44 -2.56
CA PRO A 177 9.94 20.50 -1.83
C PRO A 177 9.21 19.28 -1.20
N LEU A 178 8.13 19.49 -0.45
CA LEU A 178 7.43 18.43 0.29
C LEU A 178 6.46 17.60 -0.59
N ASN A 179 6.49 17.75 -1.90
CA ASN A 179 5.77 16.85 -2.80
C ASN A 179 6.57 15.56 -3.00
N THR A 180 5.93 14.42 -2.74
CA THR A 180 6.56 13.08 -2.76
C THR A 180 6.36 12.35 -4.08
N LYS A 181 5.38 12.75 -4.88
CA LYS A 181 5.00 12.09 -6.14
C LYS A 181 4.61 13.12 -7.19
N LEU A 182 4.84 12.71 -8.43
CA LEU A 182 4.22 13.23 -9.64
C LEU A 182 2.87 12.52 -9.74
N ASP A 183 1.78 13.21 -9.46
CA ASP A 183 0.43 12.69 -9.65
C ASP A 183 -0.08 12.97 -11.07
#